data_AF-A0A963R1N1-F1
#
_entry.id   AF-A0A963R1N1-F1
#
_cell.length_a   1.000
_cell.length_b   1.000
_cell.length_c   1.000
_cell.angle_alpha   90.00
_cell.angle_beta   90.00
_cell.angle_gamma   90.00
#
_symmetry.space_group_name_H-M   'P 1'
#
loop_
_entity.id
_entity.type
_entity.pdbx_description
1 polymer ?
#
loop_
_entity_poly.entity_id
_entity_poly.type
_entity_poly.pdbx_seq_one_letter_code
_entity_poly.pdbx_strand_id
1 'polypeptide(L)' 'MTSDTDHKLRRILTDVLGLKPGQADAFDADTGLFGHLPELDSMAVAGLLTEMEDRLDIVVEDDELDGERLETYGH' A
#
# COMPACT_ATOMS: atom_id res chain seq x y z
N MET A 1 0.89 18.25 -4.72
CA MET A 1 2.28 17.88 -5.06
C MET A 1 2.45 16.48 -4.49
N THR A 2 2.33 15.46 -5.34
CA THR A 2 2.43 14.07 -4.90
C THR A 2 3.87 13.84 -4.42
N SER A 3 4.04 13.44 -3.16
CA SER A 3 5.37 13.27 -2.55
C SER A 3 6.11 12.10 -3.22
N ASP A 4 7.44 12.13 -3.29
CA ASP A 4 8.26 11.04 -3.87
C ASP A 4 7.95 9.68 -3.23
N THR A 5 7.63 9.69 -1.93
CA THR A 5 7.15 8.55 -1.14
C THR A 5 5.88 7.92 -1.70
N ASP A 6 4.92 8.74 -2.15
CA ASP A 6 3.62 8.29 -2.65
C ASP A 6 3.78 7.52 -3.98
N HIS A 7 4.64 8.02 -4.88
CA HIS A 7 4.98 7.31 -6.12
C HIS A 7 5.67 5.97 -5.85
N LYS A 8 6.57 5.91 -4.85
CA LYS A 8 7.21 4.64 -4.44
C LYS A 8 6.18 3.67 -3.86
N LEU A 9 5.29 4.15 -3.00
CA LEU A 9 4.22 3.37 -2.39
C LEU A 9 3.29 2.75 -3.44
N ARG A 10 2.83 3.54 -4.43
CA ARG A 10 2.00 3.06 -5.54
C ARG A 10 2.69 1.99 -6.37
N ARG A 11 3.99 2.13 -6.57
CA ARG A 11 4.79 1.14 -7.32
C ARG A 11 4.90 -0.16 -6.53
N ILE A 12 5.12 -0.09 -5.23
CA ILE A 12 5.18 -1.27 -4.35
C ILE A 12 3.81 -1.97 -4.29
N LEU A 13 2.71 -1.22 -4.13
CA LEU A 13 1.35 -1.74 -4.24
C LEU A 13 1.10 -2.43 -5.59
N THR A 14 1.53 -1.81 -6.69
CA THR A 14 1.39 -2.40 -8.03
C THR A 14 2.17 -3.71 -8.16
N ASP A 15 3.40 -3.76 -7.66
CA ASP A 15 4.28 -4.92 -7.73
C ASP A 15 3.77 -6.08 -6.85
N VAL A 16 3.33 -5.77 -5.62
CA VAL A 16 2.88 -6.77 -4.63
C VAL A 16 1.49 -7.31 -4.96
N LEU A 17 0.56 -6.43 -5.34
CA LEU A 17 -0.81 -6.83 -5.70
C LEU A 17 -0.92 -7.27 -7.17
N GLY A 18 0.16 -7.16 -7.96
CA GLY A 18 0.15 -7.51 -9.38
C GLY A 18 -0.79 -6.65 -10.22
N LEU A 19 -1.03 -5.40 -9.83
CA LEU A 19 -1.94 -4.49 -10.53
C LEU A 19 -1.36 -4.10 -11.89
N LYS A 20 -2.23 -3.64 -12.80
CA LYS A 20 -1.76 -3.14 -14.09
C LYS A 20 -0.99 -1.82 -13.90
N PRO A 21 0.04 -1.55 -14.72
CA PRO A 21 0.73 -0.27 -14.72
C PRO A 21 -0.25 0.90 -14.84
N GLY A 22 -0.19 1.85 -13.92
CA GLY A 22 -1.09 3.01 -13.87
C GLY A 22 -2.42 2.77 -13.15
N GLN A 23 -2.72 1.56 -12.69
CA GLN A 23 -3.92 1.29 -11.88
C GLN A 23 -3.77 1.90 -10.48
N ALA A 24 -2.59 1.77 -9.87
CA ALA A 24 -2.29 2.45 -8.60
C ALA A 24 -2.13 3.97 -8.75
N ASP A 25 -1.95 4.50 -9.96
CA ASP A 25 -1.91 5.96 -10.18
C ASP A 25 -3.29 6.61 -9.98
N ALA A 26 -4.36 5.84 -10.10
CA ALA A 26 -5.71 6.26 -9.79
C ALA A 26 -6.04 6.16 -8.30
N PHE A 27 -5.17 5.55 -7.47
CA PHE A 27 -5.39 5.51 -6.04
C PHE A 27 -5.18 6.90 -5.44
N ASP A 28 -6.18 7.35 -4.71
CA ASP A 28 -6.17 8.56 -3.90
C ASP A 28 -6.37 8.21 -2.42
N ALA A 29 -6.19 9.19 -1.54
CA ALA A 29 -6.36 9.04 -0.10
C ALA A 29 -7.72 8.46 0.32
N ASP A 30 -8.76 8.67 -0.50
CA ASP A 30 -10.13 8.19 -0.26
C ASP A 30 -10.38 6.80 -0.87
N THR A 31 -9.40 6.24 -1.59
CA THR A 31 -9.51 4.93 -2.21
C THR A 31 -9.45 3.85 -1.14
N GLY A 32 -10.54 3.08 -1.05
CA GLY A 32 -10.61 1.91 -0.19
C GLY A 32 -9.59 0.86 -0.61
N LEU A 33 -8.67 0.52 0.28
CA LEU A 33 -7.63 -0.49 0.06
C LEU A 33 -8.08 -1.83 0.65
N PHE A 34 -8.22 -1.91 1.98
CA PHE A 34 -8.73 -3.12 2.64
C PHE A 34 -10.21 -3.35 2.37
N GLY A 35 -10.56 -4.59 2.01
CA GLY A 35 -11.95 -5.01 1.77
C GLY A 35 -12.55 -4.55 0.42
N HIS A 36 -11.95 -3.56 -0.25
CA HIS A 36 -12.35 -3.12 -1.59
C HIS A 36 -11.46 -3.69 -2.70
N LEU A 37 -10.16 -3.89 -2.44
CA LEU A 37 -9.32 -4.72 -3.29
C LEU A 37 -9.31 -6.16 -2.76
N PRO A 38 -9.90 -7.13 -3.47
CA PRO A 38 -9.79 -8.55 -3.11
C PRO A 38 -8.35 -9.07 -3.14
N GLU A 39 -7.44 -8.39 -3.82
CA GLU A 39 -6.01 -8.71 -3.89
C GLU A 39 -5.24 -8.32 -2.62
N LEU A 40 -5.73 -7.35 -1.84
CA LEU A 40 -5.10 -6.93 -0.60
C LEU A 40 -5.58 -7.81 0.56
N ASP A 41 -5.07 -9.05 0.60
CA ASP A 41 -5.29 -9.97 1.71
C ASP A 41 -4.25 -9.79 2.83
N SER A 42 -4.47 -10.46 3.97
CA SER A 42 -3.56 -10.40 5.13
C SER A 42 -2.13 -10.86 4.81
N MET A 43 -1.92 -11.69 3.78
CA MET A 43 -0.60 -12.15 3.36
C MET A 43 0.07 -11.13 2.42
N ALA A 44 -0.71 -10.47 1.56
CA ALA A 44 -0.25 -9.41 0.68
C ALA A 44 0.22 -8.18 1.48
N VAL A 45 -0.43 -7.88 2.60
CA VAL A 45 -0.07 -6.77 3.50
C VAL A 45 1.30 -7.00 4.15
N ALA A 46 1.56 -8.22 4.63
CA ALA A 46 2.87 -8.57 5.17
C ALA A 46 3.98 -8.42 4.11
N GLY A 47 3.72 -8.85 2.87
CA GLY A 47 4.67 -8.65 1.77
C GLY A 47 4.85 -7.18 1.37
N LEU A 48 3.75 -6.40 1.38
CA LEU A 48 3.76 -4.96 1.12
C LEU A 48 4.65 -4.24 2.14
N LEU A 49 4.48 -4.56 3.41
CA LEU A 49 5.25 -4.04 4.52
C LEU A 49 6.74 -4.28 4.33
N THR A 50 7.14 -5.54 4.12
CA THR A 50 8.55 -5.89 3.90
C THR A 50 9.16 -5.14 2.72
N GLU A 51 8.45 -5.06 1.58
CA GLU A 51 8.94 -4.32 0.41
C GLU A 51 8.98 -2.80 0.65
N MET A 52 8.06 -2.27 1.44
CA MET A 52 8.06 -0.86 1.85
C MET A 52 9.25 -0.55 2.73
N GLU A 53 9.53 -1.35 3.75
CA GLU A 53 10.71 -1.20 4.61
C GLU A 53 12.00 -1.22 3.78
N ASP A 54 12.15 -2.21 2.91
CA ASP A 54 13.35 -2.38 2.07
C ASP A 54 13.55 -1.23 1.06
N ARG A 55 12.47 -0.71 0.45
CA ARG A 55 12.58 0.30 -0.62
C ARG A 55 12.51 1.74 -0.12
N LEU A 56 11.80 1.98 0.98
CA LEU A 56 11.68 3.30 1.60
C LEU A 56 12.71 3.51 2.71
N ASP A 57 13.44 2.47 3.10
CA ASP A 57 14.40 2.48 4.23
C ASP A 57 13.70 2.94 5.52
N ILE A 58 12.47 2.45 5.71
CA ILE A 58 11.64 2.70 6.89
C ILE A 58 11.50 1.42 7.71
N VAL A 59 11.09 1.56 8.96
CA VAL A 59 10.66 0.44 9.80
C VAL A 59 9.20 0.69 10.13
N VAL A 60 8.34 -0.27 9.84
CA VAL A 60 6.91 -0.19 10.14
C VAL A 60 6.60 -1.22 11.21
N GLU A 61 6.12 -0.75 12.37
CA GLU A 61 5.77 -1.64 13.46
C GLU A 61 4.44 -2.34 13.15
N ASP A 62 4.36 -3.66 13.36
CA ASP A 62 3.13 -4.45 13.15
C ASP A 62 1.91 -3.87 13.91
N ASP A 63 2.16 -3.16 15.01
CA ASP A 63 1.13 -2.51 15.84
C ASP A 63 0.60 -1.19 15.24
N GLU A 64 1.28 -0.58 14.27
CA GLU A 64 0.83 0.65 13.59
C GLU A 64 -0.14 0.37 12.44
N LEU A 65 -0.20 -0.85 11.92
CA LEU A 65 -1.01 -1.23 10.76
C LEU A 65 -2.06 -2.29 11.10
N ASP A 66 -3.00 -1.92 11.97
CA ASP A 66 -4.26 -2.66 12.09
C ASP A 66 -5.06 -2.54 10.78
N GLY A 67 -5.77 -3.61 10.39
CA GLY A 67 -6.60 -3.63 9.17
C GLY A 67 -7.65 -2.52 9.09
N GLU A 68 -7.96 -1.88 10.22
CA GLU A 68 -8.82 -0.69 10.33
C GLU A 68 -8.13 0.59 9.84
N ARG A 69 -6.80 0.69 9.90
CA ARG A 69 -6.01 1.81 9.34
C ARG A 69 -5.78 1.68 7.84
N LEU A 70 -5.70 0.45 7.34
CA LEU A 70 -5.53 0.16 5.92
C LEU A 70 -6.85 0.20 5.13
N GLU A 71 -7.97 0.62 5.75
CA GLU A 71 -9.26 0.73 5.06
C GLU A 71 -9.20 1.68 3.87
N THR A 72 -8.39 2.74 3.95
CA THR A 72 -8.20 3.74 2.88
C THR A 72 -6.74 4.14 2.73
N TYR A 73 -6.30 4.46 1.51
CA TYR A 73 -4.90 4.83 1.20
C TYR A 73 -4.40 6.09 1.93
N GLY A 74 -5.29 6.93 2.46
CA GLY A 74 -4.96 8.24 3.00
C GLY A 74 -4.99 8.41 4.52
N HIS A 75 -5.14 7.35 5.30
CA HIS A 75 -5.32 7.43 6.76
C HIS A 75 -4.06 7.09 7.55
#